data_AF-A0A0B0MX04-F1
#
_entry.id   AF-A0A0B0MX04-F1
#
_cell.length_a   1.000
_cell.length_b   1.000
_cell.length_c   1.000
_cell.angle_alpha   90.00
_cell.angle_beta   90.00
_cell.angle_gamma   90.00
#
_symmetry.space_group_name_H-M   'P 1'
#
loop_
_entity.id
_entity.type
_entity.pdbx_description
1 polymer ?
#
loop_
_entity_poly.entity_id
_entity_poly.type
_entity_poly.pdbx_seq_one_letter_code
_entity_poly.pdbx_strand_id
1 'polypeptide(L)'
;MKSLASASWKAPLKFRMPTAENLIPIRLDIEVDGQRYKDAFTWNPYDPDSEVVMFAKRTVKDLKLAPGFLPQIVQSIQSQLATFRSYEGQDMYVGDKIIPIKDLNNFDSDPEEFARTLCTDLGIEDPEVGPAVAFAIREQLYEIAIQNVTSARENRISKKGRRAAEHFTPSKASGAALDLMKLFSFRSSVVRYALCINLMLNNFPY
;
A
#
# COMPACT_ATOMS: atom_id res chain seq x y z
N MET A 1 15.29 -23.58 33.54
CA MET A 1 14.31 -23.02 32.59
C MET A 1 15.07 -22.36 31.45
N LYS A 2 15.09 -22.96 30.26
CA LYS A 2 15.64 -22.32 29.04
C LYS A 2 14.42 -21.87 28.23
N SER A 3 14.21 -20.56 28.09
CA SER A 3 13.15 -20.06 27.21
C SER A 3 13.51 -20.42 25.78
N LEU A 4 12.71 -21.28 25.16
CA LEU A 4 12.83 -21.60 23.75
C LEU A 4 12.50 -20.32 22.98
N ALA A 5 13.52 -19.71 22.36
CA ALA A 5 13.28 -18.65 21.40
C ALA A 5 12.39 -19.24 20.31
N SER A 6 11.16 -18.74 20.21
CA SER A 6 10.24 -19.03 19.11
C SER A 6 10.82 -18.40 17.83
N ALA A 7 11.85 -19.04 17.27
CA ALA A 7 12.24 -18.81 15.89
C ALA A 7 11.09 -19.34 15.04
N SER A 8 10.14 -18.46 14.72
CA SER A 8 9.07 -18.74 13.81
C SER A 8 9.66 -18.80 12.40
N TRP A 9 10.16 -19.97 11.98
CA TRP A 9 10.51 -20.29 10.59
C TRP A 9 9.22 -20.34 9.76
N LYS A 10 8.53 -19.19 9.60
CA LYS A 10 7.35 -19.12 8.76
C LYS A 10 7.80 -19.20 7.31
N ALA A 11 7.21 -20.14 6.57
CA ALA A 11 7.38 -20.24 5.13
C ALA A 11 7.08 -18.87 4.49
N PRO A 12 7.82 -18.48 3.45
CA PRO A 12 7.55 -17.24 2.73
C PRO A 12 6.10 -17.25 2.22
N LEU A 13 5.38 -16.16 2.50
CA LEU A 13 4.03 -15.96 1.97
C LEU A 13 4.16 -15.35 0.58
N LYS A 14 3.22 -15.70 -0.32
CA LYS A 14 3.12 -15.02 -1.60
C LYS A 14 2.57 -13.61 -1.39
N PHE A 15 3.11 -12.65 -2.14
CA PHE A 15 2.68 -11.27 -2.09
C PHE A 15 1.15 -11.16 -2.24
N ARG A 16 0.53 -10.45 -1.30
CA ARG A 16 -0.89 -10.14 -1.18
C ARG A 16 -1.04 -8.98 -0.20
N MET A 17 -2.24 -8.44 -0.08
CA MET A 17 -2.58 -7.59 1.06
C MET A 17 -2.57 -8.40 2.36
N PRO A 18 -1.93 -7.89 3.44
CA PRO A 18 -1.88 -8.55 4.73
C PRO A 18 -3.16 -8.30 5.54
N THR A 19 -4.30 -8.58 4.92
CA THR A 19 -5.67 -8.43 5.43
C THR A 19 -6.51 -9.63 4.99
N ALA A 20 -7.71 -9.78 5.54
CA ALA A 20 -8.60 -10.90 5.23
C ALA A 20 -8.94 -10.94 3.74
N GLU A 21 -9.37 -9.79 3.22
CA GLU A 21 -9.63 -9.57 1.81
C GLU A 21 -8.42 -8.95 1.09
N ASN A 22 -8.21 -9.32 -0.17
CA ASN A 22 -7.11 -8.79 -0.99
C ASN A 22 -7.43 -7.43 -1.63
N LEU A 23 -8.11 -6.54 -0.92
CA LEU A 23 -8.49 -5.22 -1.44
C LEU A 23 -7.31 -4.27 -1.42
N ILE A 24 -7.02 -3.68 -2.58
CA ILE A 24 -5.89 -2.77 -2.76
C ILE A 24 -6.34 -1.31 -2.64
N PRO A 25 -5.55 -0.43 -2.02
CA PRO A 25 -5.86 1.00 -1.97
C PRO A 25 -5.58 1.64 -3.34
N ILE A 26 -6.53 2.43 -3.83
CA ILE A 26 -6.46 3.22 -5.05
C ILE A 26 -6.57 4.70 -4.71
N ARG A 27 -5.66 5.52 -5.25
CA ARG A 27 -5.77 6.98 -5.20
C ARG A 27 -5.93 7.57 -6.59
N LEU A 28 -6.86 8.51 -6.72
CA LEU A 28 -7.01 9.34 -7.90
C LEU A 28 -6.63 10.77 -7.55
N ASP A 29 -5.80 11.37 -8.40
CA ASP A 29 -5.48 12.79 -8.40
C ASP A 29 -5.30 13.21 -9.85
N ILE A 30 -6.40 13.61 -10.48
CA ILE A 30 -6.50 13.81 -11.92
C ILE A 30 -6.89 15.26 -12.18
N GLU A 31 -6.22 15.89 -13.14
CA GLU A 31 -6.52 17.25 -13.58
C GLU A 31 -6.76 17.26 -15.10
N VAL A 32 -7.90 17.81 -15.52
CA VAL A 32 -8.29 17.95 -16.93
C VAL A 32 -8.92 19.32 -17.10
N ASP A 33 -8.40 20.12 -18.03
CA ASP A 33 -8.92 21.46 -18.37
C ASP A 33 -9.13 22.39 -17.15
N GLY A 34 -8.24 22.30 -16.15
CA GLY A 34 -8.31 23.09 -14.92
C GLY A 34 -9.32 22.59 -13.88
N GLN A 35 -10.11 21.57 -14.18
CA GLN A 35 -10.90 20.83 -13.20
C GLN A 35 -10.01 19.75 -12.58
N ARG A 36 -10.09 19.55 -11.25
CA ARG A 36 -9.34 18.52 -10.54
C ARG A 36 -10.28 17.58 -9.79
N TYR A 37 -10.06 16.29 -9.94
CA TYR A 37 -10.80 15.23 -9.26
C TYR A 37 -9.84 14.42 -8.39
N LYS A 38 -10.16 14.32 -7.10
CA LYS A 38 -9.42 13.54 -6.12
C LYS A 38 -10.33 12.53 -5.46
N ASP A 39 -9.84 11.32 -5.32
CA ASP A 39 -10.58 10.24 -4.67
C ASP A 39 -9.63 9.22 -4.04
N ALA A 40 -10.13 8.49 -3.05
CA ALA A 40 -9.43 7.42 -2.37
C ALA A 40 -10.42 6.31 -2.01
N PHE A 41 -10.20 5.11 -2.53
CA PHE A 41 -11.08 3.96 -2.33
C PHE A 41 -10.29 2.66 -2.46
N THR A 42 -10.92 1.54 -2.11
CA THR A 42 -10.34 0.21 -2.24
C THR A 42 -10.87 -0.52 -3.47
N TRP A 43 -10.06 -1.38 -4.08
CA TRP A 43 -10.44 -2.14 -5.27
C TRP A 43 -10.04 -3.61 -5.16
N ASN A 44 -10.87 -4.52 -5.66
CA ASN A 44 -10.49 -5.92 -5.78
C ASN A 44 -9.61 -6.12 -7.04
N PRO A 45 -8.33 -6.51 -6.91
CA PRO A 45 -7.43 -6.62 -8.04
C PRO A 45 -7.79 -7.72 -9.04
N TYR A 46 -8.75 -8.59 -8.68
CA TYR A 46 -9.25 -9.68 -9.52
C TYR A 46 -10.54 -9.33 -10.27
N ASP A 47 -11.12 -8.15 -10.04
CA ASP A 47 -12.26 -7.69 -10.83
C ASP A 47 -11.83 -7.44 -12.30
N PRO A 48 -12.71 -7.72 -13.27
CA PRO A 48 -12.38 -7.54 -14.68
C PRO A 48 -12.28 -6.05 -15.05
N ASP A 49 -11.49 -5.74 -16.09
CA ASP A 49 -11.29 -4.36 -16.55
C ASP A 49 -12.60 -3.63 -16.93
N SER A 50 -13.65 -4.38 -17.27
CA SER A 50 -14.99 -3.84 -17.50
C SER A 50 -15.56 -3.11 -16.28
N GLU A 51 -15.29 -3.59 -15.05
CA GLU A 51 -15.74 -2.92 -13.82
C GLU A 51 -15.06 -1.57 -13.64
N VAL A 52 -13.76 -1.48 -13.94
CA VAL A 52 -13.01 -0.21 -13.89
C VAL A 52 -13.62 0.81 -14.86
N VAL A 53 -13.95 0.37 -16.08
CA VAL A 53 -14.59 1.23 -17.10
C VAL A 53 -15.99 1.65 -16.66
N MET A 54 -16.78 0.75 -16.06
CA MET A 54 -18.11 1.07 -15.56
C MET A 54 -18.07 2.04 -14.38
N PHE A 55 -17.14 1.85 -13.44
CA PHE A 55 -16.87 2.80 -12.36
C PHE A 55 -16.53 4.17 -12.92
N ALA A 56 -15.55 4.28 -13.82
CA ALA A 56 -15.14 5.56 -14.40
C ALA A 56 -16.29 6.27 -15.14
N LYS A 57 -17.09 5.53 -15.92
CA LYS A 57 -18.29 6.07 -16.58
C LYS A 57 -19.30 6.63 -15.58
N ARG A 58 -19.54 5.90 -14.49
CA ARG A 58 -20.49 6.30 -13.45
C ARG A 58 -19.98 7.52 -12.69
N THR A 59 -18.72 7.53 -12.27
CA THR A 59 -18.08 8.67 -11.61
C THR A 59 -18.16 9.95 -12.45
N VAL A 60 -17.81 9.87 -13.75
CA VAL A 60 -17.87 11.04 -14.65
C VAL A 60 -19.30 11.55 -14.78
N LYS A 61 -20.29 10.66 -14.87
CA LYS A 61 -21.71 11.02 -14.95
C LYS A 61 -22.23 11.64 -13.65
N ASP A 62 -21.99 10.98 -12.51
CA ASP A 62 -22.57 11.34 -11.22
C ASP A 62 -21.96 12.65 -10.69
N LEU A 63 -20.66 12.86 -10.92
CA LEU A 63 -19.94 14.08 -10.54
C LEU A 63 -19.95 15.17 -11.63
N LYS A 64 -20.59 14.91 -12.78
CA LYS A 64 -20.67 15.82 -13.93
C LYS A 64 -19.28 16.33 -14.38
N LEU A 65 -18.30 15.43 -14.43
CA LEU A 65 -16.93 15.74 -14.85
C LEU A 65 -16.83 15.88 -16.38
N ALA A 66 -15.81 16.59 -16.86
CA ALA A 66 -15.53 16.67 -18.28
C ALA A 66 -15.28 15.27 -18.90
N PRO A 67 -15.68 15.02 -20.17
CA PRO A 67 -15.48 13.71 -20.81
C PRO A 67 -14.03 13.22 -20.82
N GLY A 68 -13.06 14.14 -20.77
CA GLY A 68 -11.63 13.83 -20.69
C GLY A 68 -11.21 13.09 -19.40
N PHE A 69 -12.01 13.14 -18.33
CA PHE A 69 -11.71 12.39 -17.09
C PHE A 69 -11.86 10.89 -17.24
N LEU A 70 -12.76 10.41 -18.10
CA LEU A 70 -13.03 8.97 -18.24
C LEU A 70 -11.76 8.17 -18.56
N PRO A 71 -11.00 8.48 -19.63
CA PRO A 71 -9.77 7.73 -19.93
C PRO A 71 -8.71 7.89 -18.84
N GLN A 72 -8.64 9.05 -18.18
CA GLN A 72 -7.67 9.31 -17.11
C GLN A 72 -7.96 8.49 -15.85
N ILE A 73 -9.23 8.36 -15.45
CA ILE A 73 -9.65 7.53 -14.32
C ILE A 73 -9.33 6.06 -14.61
N VAL A 74 -9.74 5.54 -15.77
CA VAL A 74 -9.47 4.16 -16.17
C VAL A 74 -7.97 3.87 -16.16
N GLN A 75 -7.18 4.72 -16.80
CA GLN A 75 -5.73 4.56 -16.88
C GLN A 75 -5.06 4.58 -15.50
N SER A 76 -5.48 5.50 -14.62
CA SER A 76 -4.91 5.62 -13.28
C SER A 76 -5.18 4.38 -12.42
N ILE A 77 -6.40 3.85 -12.45
CA ILE A 77 -6.77 2.62 -11.73
C ILE A 77 -6.00 1.43 -12.31
N GLN A 78 -6.00 1.26 -13.64
CA GLN A 78 -5.30 0.16 -14.32
C GLN A 78 -3.79 0.17 -14.07
N SER A 79 -3.17 1.36 -14.03
CA SER A 79 -1.73 1.48 -13.72
C SER A 79 -1.41 1.03 -12.30
N GLN A 80 -2.25 1.37 -11.32
CA GLN A 80 -2.10 0.93 -9.94
C GLN A 80 -2.30 -0.59 -9.81
N LEU A 81 -3.32 -1.14 -10.48
CA LEU A 81 -3.56 -2.59 -10.57
C LEU A 81 -2.39 -3.33 -11.21
N ALA A 82 -1.85 -2.83 -12.31
CA ALA A 82 -0.69 -3.42 -12.98
C ALA A 82 0.55 -3.39 -12.08
N THR A 83 0.73 -2.31 -11.33
CA THR A 83 1.81 -2.20 -10.33
C THR A 83 1.64 -3.25 -9.24
N PHE A 84 0.44 -3.42 -8.68
CA PHE A 84 0.15 -4.47 -7.71
C PHE A 84 0.46 -5.87 -8.26
N ARG A 85 -0.06 -6.19 -9.44
CA ARG A 85 0.13 -7.49 -10.11
C ARG A 85 1.60 -7.78 -10.43
N SER A 86 2.43 -6.76 -10.62
CA SER A 86 3.88 -6.95 -10.85
C SER A 86 4.62 -7.56 -9.65
N TYR A 87 4.04 -7.44 -8.45
CA TYR A 87 4.57 -8.05 -7.23
C TYR A 87 3.96 -9.44 -6.94
N GLU A 88 2.88 -9.84 -7.62
CA GLU A 88 2.28 -11.16 -7.42
C GLU A 88 3.29 -12.28 -7.69
N GLY A 89 3.21 -13.37 -6.91
CA GLY A 89 4.12 -14.50 -6.99
C GLY A 89 5.48 -14.29 -6.30
N GLN A 90 5.85 -13.05 -5.97
CA GLN A 90 7.02 -12.76 -5.15
C GLN A 90 6.81 -13.24 -3.71
N ASP A 91 7.90 -13.61 -3.05
CA ASP A 91 7.87 -13.99 -1.64
C ASP A 91 7.94 -12.72 -0.77
N MET A 92 7.05 -12.62 0.20
CA MET A 92 7.14 -11.66 1.30
C MET A 92 7.45 -12.38 2.61
N TYR A 93 8.12 -11.67 3.52
CA TYR A 93 8.39 -12.14 4.88
C TYR A 93 7.76 -11.15 5.84
N VAL A 94 6.66 -11.54 6.47
CA VAL A 94 6.06 -10.77 7.56
C VAL A 94 6.86 -11.09 8.82
N GLY A 95 7.96 -10.36 9.02
CA GLY A 95 8.77 -10.49 10.23
C GLY A 95 8.17 -9.70 11.40
N ASP A 96 8.48 -10.09 12.64
CA ASP A 96 8.01 -9.48 13.91
C ASP A 96 8.35 -7.99 14.08
N LYS A 97 9.04 -7.38 13.12
CA LYS A 97 9.58 -6.01 13.18
C LYS A 97 8.71 -4.95 12.51
N ILE A 98 7.55 -5.37 12.03
CA ILE A 98 6.69 -4.57 11.18
C ILE A 98 5.48 -4.25 12.03
N ILE A 99 5.38 -3.00 12.50
CA ILE A 99 4.26 -2.40 13.25
C ILE A 99 3.96 -3.02 14.66
N PRO A 100 3.88 -2.22 15.73
CA PRO A 100 3.33 -2.66 17.02
C PRO A 100 1.79 -2.76 16.97
N ILE A 101 1.24 -3.45 15.98
CA ILE A 101 -0.10 -4.03 16.11
C ILE A 101 0.18 -5.43 16.64
N LYS A 102 -0.13 -5.66 17.91
CA LYS A 102 0.22 -6.89 18.67
C LYS A 102 -0.30 -8.21 18.07
N ASP A 103 -0.98 -8.19 16.92
CA ASP A 103 -1.56 -9.36 16.26
C ASP A 103 -1.53 -9.29 14.72
N LEU A 104 -0.38 -9.01 14.11
CA LEU A 104 -0.20 -9.24 12.66
C LEU A 104 -0.22 -10.72 12.24
N ASN A 105 -0.37 -11.64 13.19
CA ASN A 105 -0.73 -13.02 12.88
C ASN A 105 -2.22 -13.19 12.54
N ASN A 106 -3.04 -12.16 12.78
CA ASN A 106 -4.44 -12.18 12.41
C ASN A 106 -4.60 -11.58 11.01
N PHE A 107 -4.21 -12.34 9.97
CA PHE A 107 -4.63 -12.05 8.60
C PHE A 107 -6.17 -12.06 8.44
N ASP A 108 -6.91 -12.43 9.48
CA ASP A 108 -8.37 -12.34 9.58
C ASP A 108 -8.87 -10.97 10.05
N SER A 109 -8.01 -10.01 10.41
CA SER A 109 -8.44 -8.66 10.77
C SER A 109 -8.83 -7.87 9.53
N ASP A 110 -10.06 -7.36 9.50
CA ASP A 110 -10.56 -6.46 8.47
C ASP A 110 -10.45 -4.99 8.91
N PRO A 111 -9.65 -4.12 8.23
CA PRO A 111 -9.49 -2.72 8.57
C PRO A 111 -10.81 -1.95 8.70
N GLU A 112 -11.82 -2.33 7.94
CA GLU A 112 -13.15 -1.74 7.94
C GLU A 112 -13.90 -2.08 9.24
N GLU A 113 -13.75 -3.30 9.75
CA GLU A 113 -14.32 -3.68 11.05
C GLU A 113 -13.66 -2.94 12.20
N PHE A 114 -12.33 -2.84 12.17
CA PHE A 114 -11.59 -2.03 13.12
C PHE A 114 -12.04 -0.56 13.08
N ALA A 115 -12.15 0.02 11.88
CA ALA A 115 -12.55 1.41 11.73
C ALA A 115 -13.98 1.69 12.21
N ARG A 116 -14.93 0.77 11.96
CA ARG A 116 -16.31 0.87 12.48
C ARG A 116 -16.35 0.85 14.01
N THR A 117 -15.61 -0.08 14.61
CA THR A 117 -15.52 -0.21 16.07
C THR A 117 -14.90 1.04 16.67
N LEU A 118 -13.79 1.52 16.10
CA LEU A 118 -13.12 2.76 16.51
C LEU A 118 -14.05 3.97 16.44
N CYS A 119 -14.82 4.13 15.36
CA CYS A 119 -15.78 5.23 15.25
C CYS A 119 -16.89 5.12 16.29
N THR A 120 -17.36 3.91 16.58
CA THR A 120 -18.39 3.66 17.61
C THR A 120 -17.88 4.02 19.01
N ASP A 121 -16.69 3.56 19.36
CA ASP A 121 -16.08 3.77 20.68
C ASP A 121 -15.79 5.27 20.93
N LEU A 122 -15.43 6.01 19.88
CA LEU A 122 -15.14 7.43 19.94
C LEU A 122 -16.38 8.33 19.75
N GLY A 123 -17.56 7.75 19.49
CA GLY A 123 -18.77 8.51 19.20
C GLY A 123 -18.69 9.35 17.92
N ILE A 124 -17.97 8.88 16.91
CA ILE A 124 -17.84 9.53 15.61
C ILE A 124 -19.02 9.10 14.73
N GLU A 125 -19.91 10.05 14.42
CA GLU A 125 -21.10 9.81 13.60
C GLU A 125 -20.88 10.11 12.10
N ASP A 126 -19.75 10.75 11.75
CA ASP A 126 -19.45 11.10 10.36
C ASP A 126 -19.19 9.83 9.52
N PRO A 127 -20.03 9.54 8.51
CA PRO A 127 -19.93 8.33 7.70
C PRO A 127 -18.67 8.28 6.82
N GLU A 128 -17.95 9.40 6.63
CA GLU A 128 -16.72 9.43 5.84
C GLU A 128 -15.49 8.98 6.64
N VAL A 129 -15.54 9.09 7.97
CA VAL A 129 -14.36 8.85 8.83
C VAL A 129 -13.98 7.37 8.87
N GLY A 130 -14.96 6.47 9.03
CA GLY A 130 -14.71 5.02 9.05
C GLY A 130 -13.98 4.52 7.79
N PRO A 131 -14.53 4.78 6.59
CA PRO A 131 -13.86 4.45 5.32
C PRO A 131 -12.47 5.09 5.18
N ALA A 132 -12.29 6.35 5.58
CA ALA A 132 -10.99 7.02 5.52
C ALA A 132 -9.94 6.36 6.43
N VAL A 133 -10.34 5.93 7.64
CA VAL A 133 -9.47 5.19 8.57
C VAL A 133 -9.09 3.83 7.99
N ALA A 134 -10.07 3.07 7.49
CA ALA A 134 -9.83 1.76 6.88
C ALA A 134 -8.88 1.87 5.68
N PHE A 135 -9.11 2.86 4.81
CA PHE A 135 -8.24 3.16 3.68
C PHE A 135 -6.80 3.47 4.12
N ALA A 136 -6.63 4.32 5.14
CA ALA A 136 -5.31 4.69 5.65
C ALA A 136 -4.54 3.47 6.21
N ILE A 137 -5.24 2.57 6.89
CA ILE A 137 -4.65 1.30 7.38
C ILE A 137 -4.23 0.43 6.18
N ARG A 138 -5.11 0.24 5.20
CA ARG A 138 -4.79 -0.55 3.99
C ARG A 138 -3.61 0.04 3.22
N GLU A 139 -3.56 1.36 3.07
CA GLU A 139 -2.43 2.06 2.46
C GLU A 139 -1.11 1.75 3.18
N GLN A 140 -1.10 1.86 4.50
CA GLN A 140 0.10 1.59 5.28
C GLN A 140 0.55 0.12 5.17
N LEU A 141 -0.40 -0.81 5.20
CA LEU A 141 -0.15 -2.24 5.05
C LEU A 141 0.38 -2.58 3.65
N TYR A 142 -0.14 -1.93 2.61
CA TYR A 142 0.32 -2.12 1.24
C TYR A 142 1.76 -1.67 1.04
N GLU A 143 2.12 -0.49 1.54
CA GLU A 143 3.51 0.03 1.49
C GLU A 143 4.49 -0.94 2.15
N ILE A 144 4.11 -1.44 3.33
CA ILE A 144 4.89 -2.40 4.09
C ILE A 144 5.08 -3.71 3.32
N ALA A 145 4.02 -4.22 2.69
CA ALA A 145 4.10 -5.42 1.86
C ALA A 145 5.09 -5.24 0.70
N ILE A 146 5.04 -4.09 0.01
CA ILE A 146 5.99 -3.75 -1.07
C ILE A 146 7.44 -3.67 -0.54
N GLN A 147 7.64 -3.02 0.60
CA GLN A 147 8.97 -2.91 1.22
C GLN A 147 9.56 -4.28 1.55
N ASN A 148 8.74 -5.21 2.03
CA ASN A 148 9.18 -6.59 2.34
C ASN A 148 9.66 -7.32 1.10
N VAL A 149 8.92 -7.22 -0.02
CA VAL A 149 9.31 -7.84 -1.28
C VAL A 149 10.61 -7.22 -1.81
N THR A 150 10.71 -5.89 -1.78
CA THR A 150 11.90 -5.17 -2.26
C THR A 150 13.15 -5.52 -1.44
N SER A 151 13.03 -5.54 -0.11
CA SER A 151 14.12 -5.88 0.80
C SER A 151 14.55 -7.34 0.68
N ALA A 152 13.61 -8.26 0.48
CA ALA A 152 13.89 -9.68 0.23
C ALA A 152 14.67 -9.87 -1.08
N ARG A 153 14.34 -9.11 -2.13
CA ARG A 153 15.04 -9.11 -3.42
C ARG A 153 16.48 -8.62 -3.29
N GLU A 154 16.70 -7.52 -2.58
CA GLU A 154 18.04 -6.95 -2.36
C GLU A 154 18.96 -7.91 -1.58
N ASN A 155 18.44 -8.56 -0.54
CA ASN A 155 19.18 -9.55 0.26
C ASN A 155 19.63 -10.77 -0.57
N ARG A 156 18.85 -11.19 -1.57
CA ARG A 156 19.22 -12.26 -2.52
C ARG A 156 20.33 -11.82 -3.47
N ILE A 157 20.29 -10.57 -3.93
CA ILE A 157 21.27 -10.00 -4.88
C ILE A 157 22.63 -9.78 -4.19
N SER A 158 22.65 -9.27 -2.96
CA SER A 158 23.87 -9.07 -2.16
C SER A 158 24.63 -10.38 -1.83
N LYS A 159 23.96 -11.54 -1.84
CA LYS A 159 24.62 -12.85 -1.71
C LYS A 159 25.26 -13.31 -3.04
N LYS A 160 24.73 -12.88 -4.18
CA LYS A 160 25.27 -13.21 -5.51
C LYS A 160 26.46 -12.32 -5.91
N GLY A 161 26.53 -11.10 -5.38
CA GLY A 161 27.65 -10.16 -5.62
C GLY A 161 28.99 -10.52 -4.95
N ARG A 162 29.03 -11.46 -4.00
CA ARG A 162 30.27 -11.86 -3.30
C ARG A 162 31.06 -12.99 -3.98
N ARG A 163 30.63 -13.48 -5.14
CA ARG A 163 31.37 -14.51 -5.91
C ARG A 163 31.90 -14.05 -7.26
N ALA A 164 31.73 -12.77 -7.60
CA ALA A 164 32.20 -12.21 -8.87
C ALA A 164 32.87 -10.86 -8.62
N ALA A 165 33.92 -10.86 -7.80
CA ALA A 165 34.86 -9.76 -7.75
C ALA A 165 36.18 -10.30 -8.31
N GLU A 166 36.30 -10.32 -9.64
CA GLU A 166 37.58 -10.11 -10.29
C GLU A 166 37.36 -9.65 -11.74
N HIS A 167 37.93 -8.48 -12.02
CA HIS A 167 38.15 -7.84 -13.32
C HIS A 167 36.93 -7.38 -14.12
N PHE A 168 36.64 -6.07 -14.11
CA PHE A 168 36.37 -5.28 -15.32
C PHE A 168 36.60 -3.78 -15.07
N THR A 169 37.26 -3.13 -16.01
CA THR A 169 37.73 -1.73 -16.05
C THR A 169 36.60 -0.72 -16.33
N PRO A 170 36.77 0.59 -16.02
CA PRO A 170 35.69 1.55 -16.14
C PRO A 170 35.61 2.12 -17.56
N SER A 171 34.42 2.16 -18.15
CA SER A 171 34.13 3.01 -19.31
C SER A 171 32.66 3.42 -19.35
N LYS A 172 32.48 4.70 -19.70
CA LYS A 172 31.26 5.52 -19.71
C LYS A 172 30.12 4.92 -20.54
N ALA A 173 28.88 5.06 -20.07
CA ALA A 173 27.75 5.60 -20.85
C ALA A 173 26.45 5.66 -20.01
N SER A 174 25.88 6.87 -19.96
CA SER A 174 24.47 7.24 -20.12
C SER A 174 23.34 6.26 -19.76
N GLY A 175 22.39 6.76 -18.96
CA GLY A 175 20.97 6.46 -19.16
C GLY A 175 20.22 5.94 -17.95
N ALA A 176 19.17 6.68 -17.57
CA ALA A 176 18.10 6.30 -16.64
C ALA A 176 18.42 6.29 -15.12
N ALA A 177 18.87 7.43 -14.60
CA ALA A 177 18.50 7.81 -13.23
C ALA A 177 17.03 8.27 -13.24
N LEU A 178 16.09 7.32 -13.31
CA LEU A 178 14.69 7.58 -12.99
C LEU A 178 14.60 7.83 -11.48
N ASP A 179 14.81 9.10 -11.14
CA ASP A 179 14.22 9.84 -10.02
C ASP A 179 13.94 9.03 -8.74
N LEU A 180 15.03 8.63 -8.08
CA LEU A 180 15.04 8.20 -6.67
C LEU A 180 14.55 9.30 -5.70
N MET A 181 14.27 10.52 -6.18
CA MET A 181 13.83 11.63 -5.36
C MET A 181 12.34 11.56 -5.00
N LYS A 182 11.52 10.76 -5.71
CA LYS A 182 10.17 10.40 -5.23
C LYS A 182 10.17 9.38 -4.10
N LEU A 183 11.30 8.71 -3.84
CA LEU A 183 11.48 7.85 -2.66
C LEU A 183 11.54 8.67 -1.35
N PHE A 184 11.65 10.00 -1.40
CA PHE A 184 11.68 10.85 -0.21
C PHE A 184 10.31 11.35 0.28
N SER A 185 9.20 10.97 -0.36
CA SER A 185 7.89 11.05 0.33
C SER A 185 7.73 10.00 1.43
N PHE A 186 8.53 8.92 1.43
CA PHE A 186 8.38 7.79 2.37
C PHE A 186 8.62 8.17 3.83
N ARG A 187 9.62 9.01 4.13
CA ARG A 187 9.86 9.46 5.50
C ARG A 187 8.81 10.46 5.96
N SER A 188 8.26 11.28 5.06
CA SER A 188 7.25 12.27 5.42
C SER A 188 5.87 11.65 5.61
N SER A 189 5.45 10.68 4.77
CA SER A 189 4.19 9.95 4.96
C SER A 189 4.22 9.08 6.20
N VAL A 190 5.23 8.22 6.38
CA VAL A 190 5.32 7.36 7.57
C VAL A 190 5.41 8.18 8.86
N VAL A 191 6.12 9.32 8.86
CA VAL A 191 6.18 10.21 10.03
C VAL A 191 4.86 10.98 10.23
N ARG A 192 4.17 11.44 9.17
CA ARG A 192 2.86 12.11 9.30
C ARG A 192 1.76 11.15 9.75
N TYR A 193 1.76 9.91 9.29
CA TYR A 193 0.79 8.90 9.72
C TYR A 193 1.13 8.30 11.08
N ALA A 194 2.40 8.07 11.40
CA ALA A 194 2.81 7.75 12.77
C ALA A 194 2.52 8.89 13.74
N LEU A 195 2.53 10.15 13.26
CA LEU A 195 2.07 11.31 14.03
C LEU A 195 0.54 11.36 14.10
N CYS A 196 -0.24 11.07 13.06
CA CYS A 196 -1.70 10.98 13.17
C CYS A 196 -2.14 9.84 14.09
N ILE A 197 -1.55 8.66 13.95
CA ILE A 197 -1.83 7.51 14.81
C ILE A 197 -1.29 7.77 16.23
N ASN A 198 -0.09 8.33 16.43
CA ASN A 198 0.35 8.74 17.77
C ASN A 198 -0.45 9.90 18.33
N LEU A 199 -0.91 10.87 17.55
CA LEU A 199 -1.77 11.94 18.03
C LEU A 199 -3.13 11.37 18.41
N MET A 200 -3.67 10.40 17.66
CA MET A 200 -4.91 9.71 18.05
C MET A 200 -4.71 8.82 19.29
N LEU A 201 -3.54 8.17 19.46
CA LEU A 201 -3.26 7.30 20.62
C LEU A 201 -2.76 8.05 21.86
N ASN A 202 -2.13 9.23 21.73
CA ASN A 202 -1.59 10.01 22.85
C ASN A 202 -2.46 11.22 23.24
N ASN A 203 -3.52 11.57 22.49
CA ASN A 203 -4.51 12.58 22.94
C ASN A 203 -5.65 12.00 23.78
N PHE A 204 -5.67 10.69 24.02
CA PHE A 204 -6.54 10.08 25.03
C PHE A 204 -5.68 9.54 26.17
N PRO A 205 -5.47 10.30 27.27
CA PRO A 205 -5.20 9.66 28.53
C PRO A 205 -6.51 9.01 28.96
N TYR A 206 -6.56 7.68 29.03
CA TYR A 206 -7.20 6.87 30.08
C TYR A 206 -7.17 5.40 29.67
#